data_AF-A0A7S3TU99-F1
#
_entry.id   AF-A0A7S3TU99-F1
#
_cell.length_a   1.000
_cell.length_b   1.000
_cell.length_c   1.000
_cell.angle_alpha   90.00
_cell.angle_beta   90.00
_cell.angle_gamma   90.00
#
_symmetry.space_group_name_H-M   'P 1'
#
loop_
_entity.id
_entity.type
_entity.pdbx_description
1 polymer ?
#
loop_
_entity_poly.entity_id
_entity_poly.type
_entity_poly.pdbx_seq_one_letter_code
_entity_poly.pdbx_strand_id
1 'polypeptide(L)'
;DGVFDLLGDRKKVALRTNGAGQLCARGETVKCELDAATAAAKGAEFAVTTEGLRTVEITSEAHLDDMYRISKAHRAVGSSSLHDQSSRSHAIFRLEVVDAPLLAAREELEEAESIKPGVQSAFAKTPKLEIKKRLAAIEATIERCTKAVDSMVGPKAEAARASLSAVGGTLILVDLAGADSDAR
;
A
#
# COMPACT_ATOMS: atom_id res chain seq x y z
N ASP A 1 -12.05 -18.05 6.86
CA ASP A 1 -12.14 -16.81 6.05
C ASP A 1 -10.78 -16.19 5.83
N GLY A 2 -10.55 -15.55 4.68
CA GLY A 2 -9.27 -14.97 4.29
C GLY A 2 -9.45 -13.65 3.55
N VAL A 3 -8.43 -12.79 3.59
CA VAL A 3 -8.42 -11.49 2.91
C VAL A 3 -7.62 -11.62 1.62
N PHE A 4 -8.13 -11.03 0.54
CA PHE A 4 -7.56 -11.12 -0.80
C PHE A 4 -7.48 -9.74 -1.44
N ASP A 5 -6.40 -9.47 -2.15
CA ASP A 5 -6.23 -8.27 -2.96
C ASP A 5 -6.87 -8.48 -4.34
N LEU A 6 -8.02 -7.83 -4.59
CA LEU A 6 -8.73 -7.96 -5.87
C LEU A 6 -8.01 -7.29 -7.03
N LEU A 7 -7.19 -6.27 -6.77
CA LEU A 7 -6.39 -5.60 -7.79
C LEU A 7 -5.08 -6.35 -8.06
N GLY A 8 -4.63 -7.15 -7.09
CA GLY A 8 -3.49 -8.06 -7.18
C GLY A 8 -3.86 -9.50 -7.54
N ASP A 9 -4.79 -9.71 -8.49
CA ASP A 9 -5.18 -11.04 -8.97
C ASP A 9 -5.69 -12.00 -7.88
N ARG A 10 -6.40 -11.47 -6.87
CA ARG A 10 -6.83 -12.19 -5.67
C ARG A 10 -5.67 -12.80 -4.87
N LYS A 11 -4.50 -12.18 -4.86
CA LYS A 11 -3.40 -12.62 -3.98
C LYS A 11 -3.86 -12.56 -2.52
N LYS A 12 -3.63 -13.64 -1.78
CA LYS A 12 -4.00 -13.71 -0.36
C LYS A 12 -3.08 -12.80 0.45
N VAL A 13 -3.66 -12.03 1.35
CA VAL A 13 -2.93 -11.14 2.27
C VAL A 13 -3.18 -11.53 3.72
N ALA A 14 -2.23 -11.22 4.59
CA ALA A 14 -2.33 -11.41 6.03
C ALA A 14 -2.77 -10.11 6.70
N LEU A 15 -3.67 -10.20 7.68
CA LEU A 15 -3.99 -9.08 8.56
C LEU A 15 -2.99 -9.03 9.71
N ARG A 16 -2.43 -7.85 9.99
CA ARG A 16 -1.49 -7.62 11.09
C ARG A 16 -1.80 -6.31 11.80
N THR A 17 -1.59 -6.29 13.11
CA THR A 17 -1.65 -5.05 13.88
C THR A 17 -0.25 -4.44 13.97
N ASN A 18 -0.10 -3.16 13.62
CA ASN A 18 1.18 -2.47 13.74
C ASN A 18 1.44 -2.00 15.18
N GLY A 19 2.62 -1.41 15.43
CA GLY A 19 3.00 -0.90 16.76
C GLY A 19 2.12 0.24 17.29
N ALA A 20 1.31 0.86 16.43
CA ALA A 20 0.32 1.88 16.79
C ALA A 20 -1.08 1.29 17.04
N GLY A 21 -1.25 -0.03 17.01
CA GLY A 21 -2.54 -0.70 17.22
C GLY A 21 -3.46 -0.70 16.00
N GLN A 22 -3.00 -0.26 14.82
CA GLN A 22 -3.80 -0.22 13.60
C GLN A 22 -3.73 -1.55 12.86
N LEU A 23 -4.87 -2.00 12.34
CA LEU A 23 -4.96 -3.20 11.50
C LEU A 23 -4.53 -2.88 10.06
N CYS A 24 -3.58 -3.64 9.54
CA CYS A 24 -3.02 -3.49 8.21
C CYS A 24 -3.12 -4.81 7.43
N ALA A 25 -3.46 -4.72 6.15
CA ALA A 25 -3.32 -5.82 5.21
C ALA A 25 -1.89 -5.85 4.68
N ARG A 26 -1.23 -6.99 4.82
CA ARG A 26 0.16 -7.22 4.44
C ARG A 26 0.24 -8.41 3.48
N GLY A 27 0.68 -8.14 2.26
CA GLY A 27 1.05 -9.14 1.27
C GLY A 27 2.43 -9.74 1.54
N GLU A 28 3.01 -10.30 0.48
CA GLU A 28 4.27 -11.01 0.54
C GLU A 28 5.44 -10.02 0.64
N THR A 29 6.48 -10.40 1.39
CA THR A 29 7.75 -9.68 1.37
C THR A 29 8.64 -10.32 0.30
N VAL A 30 8.95 -9.55 -0.74
CA VAL A 30 9.72 -10.01 -1.91
C VAL A 30 11.07 -9.29 -1.91
N LYS A 31 12.12 -10.05 -2.22
CA LYS A 31 13.46 -9.53 -2.47
C LYS A 31 13.67 -9.47 -3.98
N CYS A 32 13.87 -8.27 -4.51
CA CYS A 32 14.08 -8.05 -5.94
C CYS A 32 15.55 -7.67 -6.18
N GLU A 33 16.23 -8.40 -7.05
CA GLU A 33 17.58 -8.01 -7.49
C GLU A 33 17.50 -6.76 -8.36
N LEU A 34 18.42 -5.83 -8.14
CA LEU A 34 18.51 -4.61 -8.94
C LEU A 34 19.43 -4.86 -10.13
N ASP A 35 19.12 -4.25 -11.27
CA ASP A 35 20.04 -4.24 -12.40
C ASP A 35 21.36 -3.54 -12.02
N ALA A 36 22.42 -3.78 -12.80
CA ALA A 36 23.76 -3.27 -12.48
C ALA A 36 23.82 -1.73 -12.38
N ALA A 37 23.04 -1.01 -13.19
CA ALA A 37 23.04 0.45 -13.18
C ALA A 37 22.34 0.98 -11.92
N THR A 38 21.17 0.44 -11.60
CA THR A 38 20.39 0.78 -10.42
C THR A 38 21.13 0.38 -9.15
N ALA A 39 21.76 -0.78 -9.12
CA ALA A 39 22.55 -1.25 -7.98
C ALA A 39 23.74 -0.34 -7.68
N ALA A 40 24.45 0.13 -8.72
CA ALA A 40 25.54 1.09 -8.57
C ALA A 40 25.05 2.45 -8.04
N ALA A 41 23.93 2.95 -8.60
CA ALA A 41 23.33 4.22 -8.22
C ALA A 41 22.81 4.22 -6.77
N LYS A 42 22.07 3.18 -6.39
CA LYS A 42 21.45 3.04 -5.06
C LYS A 42 22.40 2.46 -4.01
N GLY A 43 23.51 1.84 -4.42
CA GLY A 43 24.47 1.21 -3.53
C GLY A 43 23.97 -0.06 -2.86
N ALA A 44 22.99 -0.73 -3.48
CA ALA A 44 22.35 -1.92 -3.00
C ALA A 44 22.26 -2.95 -4.13
N GLU A 45 22.52 -4.22 -3.86
CA GLU A 45 22.37 -5.29 -4.87
C GLU A 45 20.89 -5.69 -5.04
N PHE A 46 20.05 -5.36 -4.06
CA PHE A 46 18.65 -5.75 -4.03
C PHE A 46 17.82 -4.71 -3.29
N ALA A 47 16.52 -4.68 -3.60
CA ALA A 47 15.49 -4.04 -2.82
C ALA A 47 14.63 -5.10 -2.11
N VAL A 48 14.04 -4.75 -0.98
CA VAL A 48 13.05 -5.57 -0.29
C VAL A 48 11.74 -4.81 -0.23
N THR A 49 10.73 -5.29 -0.95
CA THR A 49 9.39 -4.73 -0.90
C THR A 49 8.49 -5.62 -0.07
N THR A 50 7.60 -5.03 0.72
CA THR A 50 6.49 -5.76 1.32
C THR A 50 5.23 -5.25 0.67
N GLU A 51 4.66 -6.07 -0.21
CA GLU A 51 3.45 -5.66 -0.93
C GLU A 51 2.32 -5.45 0.08
N GLY A 52 1.64 -4.31 0.01
CA GLY A 52 0.37 -4.09 0.70
C GLY A 52 -0.80 -4.65 -0.10
N LEU A 53 -1.98 -4.07 0.07
CA LEU A 53 -2.99 -4.11 -1.00
C LEU A 53 -2.49 -3.23 -2.14
N ARG A 54 -2.60 -3.70 -3.39
CA ARG A 54 -2.25 -2.91 -4.56
C ARG A 54 -3.08 -1.62 -4.56
N THR A 55 -2.38 -0.51 -4.75
CA THR A 55 -2.98 0.82 -4.93
C THR A 55 -2.72 1.25 -6.37
N VAL A 56 -3.69 1.92 -6.97
CA VAL A 56 -3.60 2.42 -8.35
C VAL A 56 -3.87 3.91 -8.32
N GLU A 57 -3.01 4.68 -8.99
CA GLU A 57 -3.22 6.12 -9.16
C GLU A 57 -4.34 6.34 -10.19
N ILE A 58 -5.37 7.07 -9.79
CA ILE A 58 -6.54 7.36 -10.62
C ILE A 58 -6.49 8.84 -10.99
N THR A 59 -6.13 9.12 -12.24
CA THR A 59 -6.02 10.48 -12.79
C THR A 59 -7.06 10.77 -13.88
N SER A 60 -7.86 9.76 -14.26
CA SER A 60 -8.89 9.85 -15.28
C SER A 60 -10.08 8.94 -14.99
N GLU A 61 -11.22 9.23 -15.62
CA GLU A 61 -12.42 8.38 -15.55
C GLU A 61 -12.17 6.97 -16.11
N ALA A 62 -11.32 6.84 -17.15
CA ALA A 62 -10.96 5.54 -17.71
C ALA A 62 -10.31 4.61 -16.67
N HIS A 63 -9.49 5.16 -15.76
CA HIS A 63 -8.90 4.37 -14.67
C HIS A 63 -9.98 3.84 -13.72
N LEU A 64 -11.04 4.62 -13.45
CA LEU A 64 -12.15 4.16 -12.60
C LEU A 64 -12.90 2.99 -13.23
N ASP A 65 -13.17 3.07 -14.53
CA ASP A 65 -13.82 1.99 -15.29
C ASP A 65 -13.01 0.69 -15.25
N ASP A 66 -11.68 0.79 -15.42
CA ASP A 66 -10.81 -0.38 -15.35
C ASP A 66 -10.76 -0.98 -13.94
N MET A 67 -10.72 -0.15 -12.90
CA MET A 67 -10.79 -0.62 -11.50
C MET A 67 -12.11 -1.33 -11.21
N TYR A 68 -13.23 -0.81 -11.72
CA TYR A 68 -14.53 -1.46 -11.60
C TYR A 68 -14.55 -2.83 -12.29
N ARG A 69 -14.03 -2.92 -13.54
CA ARG A 69 -13.98 -4.18 -14.29
C ARG A 69 -13.13 -5.23 -13.59
N ILE A 70 -11.92 -4.88 -13.14
CA ILE A 70 -11.01 -5.77 -12.41
C ILE A 70 -11.68 -6.27 -11.12
N SER A 71 -12.22 -5.35 -10.31
CA SER A 71 -12.87 -5.68 -9.04
C SER A 71 -14.07 -6.62 -9.23
N LYS A 72 -14.88 -6.38 -10.27
CA LYS A 72 -16.03 -7.21 -10.62
C LYS A 72 -15.61 -8.61 -11.07
N ALA A 73 -14.58 -8.71 -11.93
CA ALA A 73 -14.07 -9.99 -12.44
C ALA A 73 -13.48 -10.86 -11.33
N HIS A 74 -12.80 -10.25 -10.37
CA HIS A 74 -12.16 -10.96 -9.26
C HIS A 74 -13.08 -11.20 -8.06
N ARG A 75 -14.33 -10.74 -8.08
CA ARG A 75 -15.30 -11.03 -7.01
C ARG A 75 -15.65 -12.53 -7.02
N ALA A 76 -15.66 -13.17 -5.85
CA ALA A 76 -16.13 -14.54 -5.75
C ALA A 76 -17.66 -14.55 -5.93
N VAL A 77 -18.12 -14.98 -7.09
CA VAL A 77 -19.54 -15.30 -7.32
C VAL A 77 -19.72 -16.81 -7.19
N GLY A 78 -20.53 -17.25 -6.23
CA GLY A 78 -20.96 -18.63 -6.17
C GLY A 78 -22.20 -18.83 -7.05
N SER A 79 -22.16 -19.80 -7.97
CA SER A 79 -23.35 -20.27 -8.68
C SER A 79 -24.05 -21.34 -7.84
N SER A 80 -25.33 -21.14 -7.51
CA SER A 80 -26.19 -22.21 -7.01
C SER A 80 -27.16 -22.61 -8.12
N SER A 81 -27.55 -23.88 -8.20
CA SER A 81 -28.43 -24.42 -9.26
C SER A 81 -29.84 -23.82 -9.30
N LEU A 82 -30.16 -22.87 -8.41
CA LEU A 82 -31.47 -22.20 -8.32
C LEU A 82 -31.39 -20.67 -8.40
N HIS A 83 -30.23 -20.04 -8.13
CA HIS A 83 -30.03 -18.60 -8.24
C HIS A 83 -28.59 -18.29 -8.67
N ASP A 84 -28.46 -17.53 -9.75
CA ASP A 84 -27.18 -17.04 -10.23
C ASP A 84 -26.74 -15.86 -9.35
N GLN A 85 -25.60 -16.01 -8.67
CA GLN A 85 -24.92 -15.01 -7.83
C GLN A 85 -25.43 -14.81 -6.39
N SER A 86 -25.19 -15.80 -5.52
CA SER A 86 -25.04 -15.51 -4.09
C SER A 86 -23.60 -15.05 -3.84
N SER A 87 -23.41 -13.77 -3.50
CA SER A 87 -22.10 -13.23 -3.12
C SER A 87 -21.81 -13.59 -1.67
N ARG A 88 -20.79 -14.43 -1.43
CA ARG A 88 -20.36 -14.90 -0.10
C ARG A 88 -19.10 -14.19 0.41
N SER A 89 -18.76 -13.05 -0.19
CA SER A 89 -17.56 -12.27 0.13
C SER A 89 -17.89 -10.79 0.22
N HIS A 90 -17.45 -10.15 1.29
CA HIS A 90 -17.47 -8.69 1.42
C HIS A 90 -16.35 -8.06 0.59
N ALA A 91 -16.70 -7.13 -0.29
CA ALA A 91 -15.72 -6.31 -0.99
C ALA A 91 -15.55 -4.98 -0.26
N ILE A 92 -14.30 -4.58 -0.01
CA ILE A 92 -13.96 -3.28 0.56
C ILE A 92 -13.17 -2.53 -0.49
N PHE A 93 -13.70 -1.38 -0.93
CA PHE A 93 -13.03 -0.48 -1.86
C PHE A 93 -12.64 0.80 -1.12
N ARG A 94 -11.36 1.14 -1.17
CA ARG A 94 -10.82 2.36 -0.54
C ARG A 94 -10.30 3.29 -1.63
N LEU A 95 -10.83 4.50 -1.66
CA LEU A 95 -10.37 5.58 -2.53
C LEU A 95 -9.86 6.72 -1.66
N GLU A 96 -8.67 7.22 -1.95
CA GLU A 96 -8.10 8.39 -1.27
C GLU A 96 -7.86 9.50 -2.30
N VAL A 97 -8.37 10.69 -2.02
CA VAL A 97 -8.04 11.89 -2.78
C VAL A 97 -6.85 12.54 -2.10
N VAL A 98 -5.69 12.45 -2.74
CA VAL A 98 -4.41 12.99 -2.27
C VAL A 98 -3.93 14.11 -3.17
N ASP A 99 -3.08 14.98 -2.64
CA ASP A 99 -2.34 15.94 -3.44
C ASP A 99 -1.04 15.31 -3.97
N ALA A 100 -0.50 15.87 -5.06
CA ALA A 100 0.73 15.40 -5.66
C ALA A 100 1.94 15.39 -4.68
N PRO A 101 2.11 16.39 -3.78
CA PRO A 101 3.18 16.37 -2.79
C PRO A 101 3.11 15.18 -1.82
N LEU A 102 1.91 14.80 -1.35
CA LEU A 102 1.73 13.64 -0.48
C LEU A 102 2.05 12.34 -1.21
N LEU A 103 1.61 12.21 -2.47
CA LEU A 103 1.92 11.04 -3.28
C LEU A 103 3.44 10.89 -3.46
N ALA A 104 4.13 11.95 -3.88
CA ALA A 104 5.57 11.95 -4.08
C ALA A 104 6.34 11.62 -2.77
N ALA A 105 5.90 12.16 -1.63
CA ALA A 105 6.52 11.88 -0.34
C ALA A 105 6.36 10.41 0.08
N ARG A 106 5.22 9.77 -0.24
CA ARG A 106 4.97 8.35 0.02
C ARG A 106 5.82 7.46 -0.89
N GLU A 107 5.91 7.79 -2.18
CA GLU A 107 6.75 7.06 -3.14
C GLU A 107 8.24 7.11 -2.74
N GLU A 108 8.74 8.29 -2.37
CA GLU A 108 10.14 8.44 -1.92
C GLU A 108 10.40 7.65 -0.62
N LEU A 109 9.44 7.65 0.32
CA LEU A 109 9.54 6.88 1.56
C LEU A 109 9.59 5.37 1.26
N GLU A 110 8.67 4.86 0.45
CA GLU A 110 8.62 3.45 0.08
C GLU A 110 9.90 3.01 -0.63
N GLU A 111 10.40 3.82 -1.56
CA GLU A 111 11.67 3.53 -2.25
C GLU A 111 12.83 3.46 -1.25
N ALA A 112 12.97 4.45 -0.36
CA ALA A 112 14.05 4.50 0.62
C ALA A 112 14.01 3.32 1.60
N GLU A 113 12.82 2.96 2.08
CA GLU A 113 12.61 1.79 2.94
C GLU A 113 12.95 0.48 2.22
N SER A 114 12.63 0.38 0.92
CA SER A 114 12.91 -0.82 0.14
C SER A 114 14.40 -1.07 -0.10
N ILE A 115 15.19 0.01 -0.25
CA ILE A 115 16.62 -0.06 -0.55
C ILE A 115 17.46 -0.26 0.73
N LYS A 116 16.98 0.25 1.87
CA LYS A 116 17.71 0.20 3.16
C LYS A 116 18.27 -1.19 3.50
N PRO A 117 17.51 -2.31 3.42
CA PRO A 117 18.04 -3.64 3.72
C PRO A 117 19.20 -4.06 2.82
N GLY A 118 19.17 -3.68 1.54
CA GLY A 118 20.24 -3.95 0.59
C GLY A 118 21.55 -3.24 0.96
N VAL A 119 21.46 -1.96 1.34
CA VAL A 119 22.63 -1.18 1.80
C VAL A 119 23.14 -1.68 3.15
N GLN A 120 22.25 -2.05 4.08
CA GLN A 120 22.64 -2.66 5.35
C GLN A 120 23.38 -3.98 5.14
N SER A 121 22.91 -4.83 4.21
CA SER A 121 23.59 -6.06 3.84
C SER A 121 24.98 -5.78 3.25
N ALA A 122 25.11 -4.80 2.34
CA ALA A 122 26.39 -4.39 1.79
C ALA A 122 27.36 -3.88 2.87
N PHE A 123 26.87 -3.11 3.83
CA PHE A 123 27.67 -2.62 4.96
C PHE A 123 28.15 -3.76 5.87
N ALA A 124 27.27 -4.73 6.17
CA ALA A 124 27.60 -5.89 6.98
C ALA A 124 28.66 -6.77 6.30
N LYS A 125 28.60 -6.92 4.96
CA LYS A 125 29.62 -7.64 4.17
C LYS A 125 30.94 -6.88 4.12
N THR A 126 30.91 -5.56 3.97
CA THR A 126 32.11 -4.74 3.78
C THR A 126 31.93 -3.37 4.45
N PRO A 127 32.40 -3.19 5.70
CA PRO A 127 32.14 -1.98 6.48
C PRO A 127 33.02 -0.80 6.03
N LYS A 128 32.65 -0.17 4.91
CA LYS A 128 33.29 1.04 4.38
C LYS A 128 32.56 2.29 4.85
N LEU A 129 33.33 3.37 5.07
CA LEU A 129 32.78 4.67 5.47
C LEU A 129 31.77 5.21 4.45
N GLU A 130 32.00 4.99 3.16
CA GLU A 130 31.11 5.41 2.08
C GLU A 130 29.73 4.75 2.18
N ILE A 131 29.68 3.44 2.48
CA ILE A 131 28.42 2.70 2.64
C ILE A 131 27.72 3.15 3.92
N LYS A 132 28.47 3.40 5.00
CA LYS A 132 27.90 3.97 6.25
C LYS A 132 27.26 5.34 6.00
N LYS A 133 27.92 6.22 5.23
CA LYS A 133 27.38 7.53 4.86
C LYS A 133 26.09 7.40 4.04
N ARG A 134 26.03 6.45 3.10
CA ARG A 134 24.82 6.16 2.32
C ARG A 134 23.68 5.65 3.19
N LEU A 135 23.96 4.72 4.11
CA LEU A 135 22.95 4.23 5.05
C LEU A 135 22.37 5.37 5.89
N ALA A 136 23.23 6.25 6.42
CA ALA A 136 22.78 7.43 7.17
C ALA A 136 21.94 8.40 6.32
N ALA A 137 22.29 8.59 5.03
CA ALA A 137 21.51 9.40 4.11
C ALA A 137 20.12 8.81 3.83
N ILE A 138 20.02 7.48 3.68
CA ILE A 138 18.74 6.77 3.52
C ILE A 138 17.90 6.91 4.78
N GLU A 139 18.50 6.75 5.97
CA GLU A 139 17.78 6.92 7.23
C GLU A 139 17.27 8.35 7.44
N ALA A 140 18.07 9.35 7.07
CA ALA A 140 17.63 10.75 7.08
C ALA A 140 16.50 11.01 6.06
N THR A 141 16.53 10.34 4.90
CA THR A 141 15.46 10.41 3.89
C THR A 141 14.16 9.84 4.43
N ILE A 142 14.21 8.64 5.01
CA ILE A 142 13.05 7.99 5.66
C ILE A 142 12.48 8.92 6.73
N GLU A 143 13.31 9.42 7.65
CA GLU A 143 12.84 10.31 8.73
C GLU A 143 12.17 11.58 8.19
N ARG A 144 12.76 12.21 7.17
CA ARG A 144 12.21 13.41 6.53
C ARG A 144 10.87 13.11 5.86
N CYS A 145 10.78 12.03 5.07
CA CYS A 145 9.56 11.68 4.36
C CYS A 145 8.44 11.26 5.32
N THR A 146 8.75 10.50 6.38
CA THR A 146 7.79 10.19 7.45
C THR A 146 7.25 11.46 8.11
N LYS A 147 8.12 12.41 8.46
CA LYS A 147 7.69 13.71 9.01
C LYS A 147 6.82 14.50 8.03
N ALA A 148 7.16 14.48 6.74
CA ALA A 148 6.38 15.14 5.70
C ALA A 148 4.97 14.52 5.59
N VAL A 149 4.89 13.19 5.48
CA VAL A 149 3.62 12.44 5.45
C VAL A 149 2.81 12.74 6.71
N ASP A 150 3.39 12.61 7.90
CA ASP A 150 2.71 12.90 9.18
C ASP A 150 2.22 14.35 9.27
N SER A 151 2.95 15.31 8.70
CA SER A 151 2.53 16.71 8.68
C SER A 151 1.36 16.97 7.72
N MET A 152 1.15 16.09 6.73
CA MET A 152 0.10 16.21 5.71
C MET A 152 -1.16 15.41 6.07
N VAL A 153 -1.01 14.23 6.71
CA VAL A 153 -2.12 13.32 7.01
C VAL A 153 -2.23 12.90 8.48
N GLY A 154 -1.32 13.35 9.34
CA GLY A 154 -1.37 13.01 10.76
C GLY A 154 -2.50 13.73 11.51
N PRO A 155 -2.73 13.38 12.79
CA PRO A 155 -3.86 13.89 13.58
C PRO A 155 -3.91 15.43 13.68
N LYS A 156 -2.74 16.07 13.67
CA LYS A 156 -2.62 17.54 13.66
C LYS A 156 -3.04 18.16 12.33
N ALA A 157 -2.74 17.50 11.22
CA ALA A 157 -3.13 17.93 9.88
C ALA A 157 -4.64 17.74 9.68
N GLU A 158 -5.19 16.65 10.19
CA GLU A 158 -6.62 16.35 10.18
C GLU A 158 -7.42 17.41 10.95
N ALA A 159 -6.96 17.78 12.16
CA ALA A 159 -7.55 18.85 12.95
C ALA A 159 -7.50 20.23 12.25
N ALA A 160 -6.43 20.52 11.50
CA ALA A 160 -6.32 21.76 10.74
C ALA A 160 -7.23 21.76 9.50
N ARG A 161 -7.33 20.63 8.77
CA ARG A 161 -8.18 20.49 7.57
C ARG A 161 -9.67 20.54 7.88
N ALA A 162 -10.10 20.12 9.06
CA ALA A 162 -11.48 20.26 9.52
C ALA A 162 -11.99 21.72 9.53
N SER A 163 -11.09 22.71 9.47
CA SER A 163 -11.41 24.15 9.42
C SER A 163 -11.41 24.78 8.02
N LEU A 164 -11.07 24.03 6.97
CA LEU A 164 -10.97 24.51 5.58
C LEU A 164 -11.98 23.78 4.68
N SER A 165 -12.36 24.38 3.54
CA SER A 165 -13.11 23.69 2.48
C SER A 165 -12.24 22.57 1.89
N ALA A 166 -12.28 21.39 2.48
CA ALA A 166 -11.31 20.34 2.24
C ALA A 166 -11.47 19.74 0.83
N VAL A 167 -10.51 20.01 -0.06
CA VAL A 167 -10.22 19.14 -1.19
C VAL A 167 -9.28 18.05 -0.66
N GLY A 168 -9.81 16.86 -0.41
CA GLY A 168 -9.08 15.72 0.12
C GLY A 168 -9.94 14.86 1.05
N GLY A 169 -9.64 13.57 1.15
CA GLY A 169 -10.38 12.65 2.01
C GLY A 169 -10.26 11.18 1.60
N THR A 170 -10.70 10.30 2.49
CA THR A 170 -10.79 8.86 2.22
C THR A 170 -12.26 8.46 2.11
N LEU A 171 -12.64 7.86 0.99
CA LEU A 171 -13.91 7.18 0.81
C LEU A 171 -13.70 5.68 0.97
N ILE A 172 -14.43 5.07 1.90
CA ILE A 172 -14.45 3.61 2.08
C ILE A 172 -15.84 3.12 1.70
N LEU A 173 -15.92 2.34 0.63
CA LEU A 173 -17.14 1.67 0.20
C LEU A 173 -17.05 0.21 0.65
N VAL A 174 -18.01 -0.23 1.44
CA VAL A 174 -18.11 -1.61 1.91
C VAL A 174 -19.35 -2.24 1.30
N ASP A 175 -19.14 -3.29 0.51
CA ASP A 175 -20.20 -4.14 0.01
C ASP A 175 -20.54 -5.21 1.07
N LEU A 176 -21.67 -5.02 1.73
CA LEU A 176 -22.19 -5.91 2.76
C LEU A 176 -22.99 -7.09 2.20
N ALA A 177 -22.77 -7.49 0.95
CA ALA A 177 -23.40 -8.70 0.41
C ALA A 177 -23.00 -9.93 1.26
N GLY A 178 -23.99 -10.46 1.97
CA GLY A 178 -23.81 -11.41 3.08
C GLY A 178 -24.80 -11.22 4.24
N ALA A 179 -25.83 -10.36 4.13
CA ALA A 179 -27.01 -10.51 4.96
C ALA A 179 -27.79 -11.75 4.49
N ASP A 180 -27.28 -12.94 4.83
CA ASP A 180 -28.19 -14.06 5.11
C ASP A 180 -29.09 -13.55 6.24
N SER A 181 -30.29 -13.12 5.89
CA SER A 181 -31.43 -13.18 6.78
C SER A 181 -31.61 -14.65 7.16
N ASP A 182 -30.85 -15.10 8.17
CA ASP A 182 -31.09 -16.38 8.82
C ASP A 182 -32.39 -16.20 9.63
N ALA A 183 -33.51 -16.30 8.94
CA ALA A 183 -34.80 -16.58 9.56
C ALA A 183 -34.80 -18.08 9.89
N ARG A 184 -34.24 -18.42 11.05
CA ARG A 184 -34.48 -19.70 11.72
C ARG A 184 -34.93 -19.44 13.15
#